data_AF-A0A9X1IEV0-F1
#
_entry.id   AF-A0A9X1IEV0-F1
#
_cell.length_a   1.000
_cell.length_b   1.000
_cell.length_c   1.000
_cell.angle_alpha   90.00
_cell.angle_beta   90.00
_cell.angle_gamma   90.00
#
_symmetry.space_group_name_H-M   'P 1'
#
loop_
_entity.id
_entity.type
_entity.pdbx_description
1 polymer ?
#
loop_
_entity_poly.entity_id
_entity_poly.type
_entity_poly.pdbx_seq_one_letter_code
_entity_poly.pdbx_strand_id
1 'polypeptide(L)'
;MRAKRQGGGGAGRRAGVMAPLLCLALAACSVPDEVNPVSIYRRISGAADADRLPPPGMDRPTPSLHTVPPRPERPAPEVREAISAALADDRARSRDPLVLRTVPAPGARGGMTLGEPPMPAAPPPRPALAGAPRIPWNDAPVAPRAQPQAAPAAPGAPAPPALAPALPEMPEEAPAPPPPDLLGPPPRPR
;
A
#
# COMPACT_ATOMS: atom_id res chain seq x y z
N MET A 1 72.47 -20.21 54.83
CA MET A 1 71.77 -19.61 53.68
C MET A 1 70.32 -20.10 53.64
N ARG A 2 69.39 -19.13 53.78
CA ARG A 2 68.01 -19.04 53.30
C ARG A 2 67.01 -20.20 53.54
N ALA A 3 66.17 -19.97 54.55
CA ALA A 3 64.81 -20.46 54.68
C ALA A 3 63.93 -20.10 53.47
N LYS A 4 63.05 -21.04 53.04
CA LYS A 4 62.01 -20.79 52.05
C LYS A 4 60.65 -20.87 52.73
N ARG A 5 59.97 -19.72 52.78
CA ARG A 5 58.68 -19.48 53.43
C ARG A 5 57.55 -20.23 52.72
N GLN A 6 56.66 -20.79 53.53
CA GLN A 6 55.29 -21.14 53.16
C GLN A 6 54.45 -19.86 53.02
N GLY A 7 53.65 -19.78 51.97
CA GLY A 7 52.45 -18.95 51.86
C GLY A 7 51.49 -19.74 50.95
N GLY A 8 50.29 -20.14 51.36
CA GLY A 8 49.31 -19.37 52.12
C GLY A 8 48.39 -18.69 51.11
N GLY A 9 47.41 -19.43 50.58
CA GLY A 9 46.52 -18.95 49.50
C GLY A 9 45.29 -19.83 49.32
N GLY A 10 44.62 -20.19 50.41
CA GLY A 10 43.32 -20.84 50.39
C GLY A 10 42.20 -19.80 50.28
N ALA A 11 41.89 -19.35 49.08
CA ALA A 11 40.65 -18.62 48.79
C ALA A 11 40.34 -18.75 47.29
N GLY A 12 39.27 -19.46 46.92
CA GLY A 12 38.85 -19.52 45.51
C GLY A 12 37.91 -20.64 45.10
N ARG A 13 37.62 -21.63 45.96
CA ARG A 13 36.76 -22.79 45.58
C ARG A 13 35.25 -22.60 45.83
N ARG A 14 34.76 -21.36 45.94
CA ARG A 14 33.31 -21.06 46.06
C ARG A 14 32.71 -20.32 44.85
N ALA A 15 33.53 -19.97 43.86
CA ALA A 15 33.07 -19.32 42.63
C ALA A 15 32.56 -20.29 41.54
N GLY A 16 32.71 -21.60 41.74
CA GLY A 16 32.40 -22.60 40.70
C GLY A 16 30.93 -23.03 40.61
N VAL A 17 30.12 -22.82 41.65
CA VAL A 17 28.71 -23.28 41.68
C VAL A 17 27.73 -22.18 41.25
N MET A 18 28.12 -20.91 41.36
CA MET A 18 27.28 -19.79 40.91
C MET A 18 27.32 -19.57 39.39
N ALA A 19 28.42 -19.94 38.72
CA ALA A 19 28.56 -19.83 37.26
C ALA A 19 27.54 -20.68 36.47
N PRO A 20 27.34 -21.99 36.74
CA PRO A 20 26.32 -22.77 36.02
C PRO A 20 24.90 -22.32 36.35
N LEU A 21 24.65 -21.83 37.58
CA LEU A 21 23.35 -21.32 37.99
C LEU A 21 22.99 -20.01 37.26
N LEU A 22 23.98 -19.14 37.05
CA LEU A 22 23.83 -17.93 36.25
C LEU A 22 23.62 -18.25 34.76
N CYS A 23 24.33 -19.25 34.21
CA CYS A 23 24.10 -19.72 32.84
C CYS A 23 22.69 -20.33 32.66
N LEU A 24 22.17 -21.05 33.66
CA LEU A 24 20.80 -21.58 33.66
C LEU A 24 19.76 -20.44 33.80
N ALA A 25 20.05 -19.41 34.60
CA ALA A 25 19.19 -18.24 34.73
C ALA A 25 19.14 -17.41 33.43
N LEU A 26 20.25 -17.31 32.69
CA LEU A 26 20.31 -16.68 31.37
C LEU A 26 19.63 -17.53 30.28
N ALA A 27 19.60 -18.85 30.41
CA ALA A 27 18.88 -19.75 29.49
C ALA A 27 17.35 -19.70 29.67
N ALA A 28 16.85 -19.14 30.78
CA ALA A 28 15.42 -18.95 31.03
C ALA A 28 14.85 -17.66 30.40
N CYS A 29 15.70 -16.79 29.83
CA CYS A 29 15.26 -15.67 29.01
C CYS A 29 14.82 -16.20 27.63
N SER A 30 13.53 -16.52 27.49
CA SER A 30 12.94 -16.78 26.18
C SER A 30 13.02 -15.51 25.34
N VAL A 31 13.97 -15.47 24.40
CA VAL A 31 14.09 -14.38 23.44
C VAL A 31 12.90 -14.48 22.47
N PRO A 32 12.04 -13.44 22.38
CA PRO A 32 10.93 -13.45 21.44
C PRO A 32 11.40 -13.71 20.00
N ASP A 33 10.62 -14.45 19.23
CA ASP A 33 10.97 -14.81 17.85
C ASP A 33 11.15 -13.59 16.94
N GLU A 34 10.62 -12.44 17.32
CA GLU A 34 10.76 -11.16 16.62
C GLU A 34 12.18 -10.58 16.71
N VAL A 35 12.95 -10.91 17.75
CA VAL A 35 14.31 -10.40 17.99
C VAL A 35 15.38 -11.49 17.96
N ASN A 36 14.99 -12.75 17.82
CA ASN A 36 15.92 -13.86 17.70
C ASN A 36 16.56 -13.88 16.29
N PRO A 37 17.89 -13.72 16.16
CA PRO A 37 18.55 -13.66 14.85
C PRO A 37 18.38 -14.96 14.05
N VAL A 38 18.24 -16.11 14.72
CA VAL A 38 18.05 -17.41 14.07
C VAL A 38 16.66 -17.51 13.45
N SER A 39 15.61 -17.08 14.15
CA SER A 39 14.24 -17.09 13.62
C SER A 39 14.10 -16.10 12.46
N ILE A 40 14.70 -14.91 12.58
CA ILE A 40 14.75 -13.91 11.51
C ILE A 40 15.44 -14.49 10.28
N TYR A 41 16.61 -15.11 10.44
CA TYR A 41 17.32 -15.75 9.34
C TYR A 41 16.50 -16.87 8.68
N ARG A 42 15.81 -17.71 9.47
CA ARG A 42 14.95 -18.77 8.93
C ARG A 42 13.76 -18.23 8.13
N ARG A 43 13.19 -17.09 8.51
CA ARG A 43 12.11 -16.43 7.74
C ARG A 43 12.65 -15.82 6.44
N ILE A 44 13.76 -15.10 6.50
CA ILE A 44 14.36 -14.44 5.31
C ILE A 44 14.85 -15.46 4.28
N SER A 45 15.49 -16.54 4.75
CA SER A 45 15.98 -17.62 3.87
C SER A 45 14.87 -18.49 3.28
N GLY A 46 13.61 -18.30 3.69
CA GLY A 46 12.49 -19.17 3.30
C GLY A 46 12.52 -20.53 3.99
N ALA A 47 13.47 -20.82 4.88
CA ALA A 47 13.57 -22.08 5.60
C ALA A 47 12.39 -22.33 6.56
N ALA A 48 11.67 -21.27 6.97
CA ALA A 48 10.43 -21.38 7.73
C ALA A 48 9.24 -21.88 6.88
N ASP A 49 9.32 -21.74 5.56
CA ASP A 49 8.25 -22.07 4.60
C ASP A 49 8.61 -23.29 3.73
N ALA A 50 9.70 -24.00 4.04
CA ALA A 50 10.22 -25.11 3.24
C ALA A 50 9.21 -26.27 3.06
N ASP A 51 8.34 -26.49 4.04
CA ASP A 51 7.32 -27.54 4.01
C ASP A 51 5.99 -27.09 3.38
N ARG A 52 5.88 -25.82 2.95
CA ARG A 52 4.66 -25.32 2.32
C ARG A 52 4.66 -25.71 0.85
N LEU A 53 3.48 -26.07 0.33
CA LEU A 53 3.31 -26.20 -1.11
C LEU A 53 3.66 -24.86 -1.78
N PRO A 54 4.35 -24.88 -2.93
CA PRO A 54 4.58 -23.67 -3.69
C PRO A 54 3.24 -23.03 -4.04
N PRO A 55 3.15 -21.69 -4.04
CA PRO A 55 1.95 -20.99 -4.47
C PRO A 55 1.60 -21.38 -5.92
N PRO A 56 0.30 -21.48 -6.23
CA PRO A 56 -0.15 -21.91 -7.55
C PRO A 56 0.43 -20.98 -8.64
N GLY A 57 1.01 -21.58 -9.69
CA GLY A 57 1.62 -20.84 -10.79
C GLY A 57 3.13 -20.61 -10.67
N MET A 58 3.76 -20.99 -9.56
CA MET A 58 5.23 -21.06 -9.46
C MET A 58 5.83 -22.37 -10.00
N ASP A 59 5.00 -23.33 -10.41
CA ASP A 59 5.45 -24.58 -11.06
C ASP A 59 5.90 -24.37 -12.51
N ARG A 60 5.61 -23.19 -13.08
CA ARG A 60 6.01 -22.83 -14.43
C ARG A 60 7.34 -22.09 -14.39
N PRO A 61 8.23 -22.31 -15.36
CA PRO A 61 9.38 -21.45 -15.53
C PRO A 61 8.88 -20.01 -15.65
N THR A 62 9.44 -19.10 -14.85
CA THR A 62 9.17 -17.68 -15.01
C THR A 62 9.58 -17.28 -16.44
N PRO A 63 8.78 -16.44 -17.13
CA PRO A 63 9.18 -15.97 -18.45
C PRO A 63 10.56 -15.33 -18.32
N SER A 64 11.52 -15.86 -19.07
CA SER A 64 12.88 -15.36 -19.03
C SER A 64 12.88 -13.89 -19.46
N LEU A 65 13.77 -13.08 -18.90
CA LEU A 65 13.96 -11.70 -19.37
C LEU A 65 14.39 -11.67 -20.86
N HIS A 66 14.88 -12.78 -21.39
CA HIS A 66 15.16 -12.96 -22.82
C HIS A 66 13.91 -13.12 -23.68
N THR A 67 12.76 -13.44 -23.09
CA THR A 67 11.46 -13.57 -23.76
C THR A 67 10.71 -12.24 -23.86
N VAL A 68 11.31 -11.13 -23.37
CA VAL A 68 10.74 -9.80 -23.56
C VAL A 68 10.87 -9.42 -25.03
N PRO A 69 9.74 -9.12 -25.73
CA PRO A 69 9.80 -8.69 -27.12
C PRO A 69 10.61 -7.39 -27.24
N PRO A 70 11.20 -7.12 -28.41
CA PRO A 70 11.93 -5.88 -28.62
C PRO A 70 11.03 -4.68 -28.35
N ARG A 71 11.65 -3.57 -27.89
CA ARG A 71 10.92 -2.32 -27.67
C ARG A 71 10.22 -1.91 -28.98
N PRO A 72 8.92 -1.58 -28.94
CA PRO A 72 8.23 -1.03 -30.09
C PRO A 72 8.92 0.21 -30.64
N GLU A 73 8.88 0.38 -31.97
CA GLU A 73 9.40 1.58 -32.62
C GLU A 73 8.66 2.83 -32.11
N ARG A 74 9.41 3.92 -31.91
CA ARG A 74 8.80 5.18 -31.49
C ARG A 74 8.10 5.82 -32.70
N PRO A 75 6.85 6.29 -32.55
CA PRO A 75 6.17 7.04 -33.61
C PRO A 75 6.99 8.27 -34.02
N ALA A 76 6.89 8.66 -35.29
CA ALA A 76 7.50 9.88 -35.82
C ALA A 76 7.07 11.12 -35.02
N PRO A 77 7.94 12.14 -34.87
CA PRO A 77 7.63 13.33 -34.07
C PRO A 77 6.33 14.03 -34.51
N GLU A 78 6.05 14.07 -35.80
CA GLU A 78 4.86 14.69 -36.38
C GLU A 78 3.57 13.99 -35.93
N VAL A 79 3.62 12.66 -35.81
CA VAL A 79 2.48 11.86 -35.30
C VAL A 79 2.24 12.16 -33.82
N ARG A 80 3.31 12.31 -33.03
CA ARG A 80 3.18 12.65 -31.61
C ARG A 80 2.63 14.06 -31.42
N GLU A 81 3.04 15.00 -32.26
CA GLU A 81 2.52 16.38 -32.26
C GLU A 81 1.04 16.40 -32.66
N ALA A 82 0.66 15.68 -33.73
CA ALA A 82 -0.73 15.58 -34.15
C ALA A 82 -1.64 14.99 -33.07
N ILE A 83 -1.21 13.92 -32.39
CA ILE A 83 -1.94 13.33 -31.26
C ILE A 83 -2.05 14.33 -30.11
N SER A 84 -0.96 15.03 -29.79
CA SER A 84 -0.95 16.01 -28.70
C SER A 84 -1.89 17.19 -28.98
N ALA A 85 -1.91 17.69 -30.21
CA ALA A 85 -2.82 18.73 -30.66
C ALA A 85 -4.28 18.25 -30.60
N ALA A 86 -4.58 17.06 -31.13
CA ALA A 86 -5.91 16.49 -31.09
C ALA A 86 -6.46 16.32 -29.66
N LEU A 87 -5.60 15.89 -28.72
CA LEU A 87 -5.97 15.79 -27.30
C LEU A 87 -6.14 17.15 -26.63
N ALA A 88 -5.40 18.17 -27.05
CA ALA A 88 -5.60 19.53 -26.57
C ALA A 88 -6.97 20.08 -27.01
N ASP A 89 -7.34 19.87 -28.28
CA ASP A 89 -8.63 20.28 -28.83
C ASP A 89 -9.79 19.54 -28.16
N ASP A 90 -9.63 18.24 -27.89
CA ASP A 90 -10.64 17.44 -27.21
C ASP A 90 -10.88 17.92 -25.77
N ARG A 91 -9.80 18.25 -25.04
CA ARG A 91 -9.90 18.86 -23.71
C ARG A 91 -10.50 20.26 -23.75
N ALA A 92 -10.33 21.01 -24.84
CA ALA A 92 -10.99 22.29 -25.01
C ALA A 92 -12.50 22.09 -25.21
N ARG A 93 -12.90 21.21 -26.14
CA ARG A 93 -14.30 20.86 -26.42
C ARG A 93 -15.04 20.26 -25.23
N SER A 94 -14.36 19.45 -24.42
CA SER A 94 -14.96 18.83 -23.23
C SER A 94 -15.31 19.83 -22.13
N ARG A 95 -14.76 21.06 -22.18
CA ARG A 95 -15.15 22.14 -21.25
C ARG A 95 -16.46 22.81 -21.64
N ASP A 96 -16.92 22.62 -22.87
CA ASP A 96 -18.20 23.14 -23.30
C ASP A 96 -19.32 22.29 -22.67
N PRO A 97 -20.28 22.89 -21.96
CA PRO A 97 -21.36 22.15 -21.36
C PRO A 97 -22.16 21.46 -22.46
N LEU A 98 -22.24 20.13 -22.39
CA LEU A 98 -23.06 19.34 -23.28
C LEU A 98 -24.53 19.75 -23.09
N VAL A 99 -25.08 20.47 -24.07
CA VAL A 99 -26.52 20.72 -24.14
C VAL A 99 -27.19 19.40 -24.49
N LEU A 100 -27.59 18.65 -23.46
CA LEU A 100 -28.46 17.50 -23.63
C LEU A 100 -29.74 18.00 -24.27
N ARG A 101 -29.97 17.65 -25.54
CA ARG A 101 -31.26 17.86 -26.21
C ARG A 101 -32.28 16.95 -25.53
N THR A 102 -32.85 17.42 -24.42
CA THR A 102 -33.97 16.80 -23.71
C THR A 102 -35.32 17.14 -24.36
N VAL A 103 -35.31 17.81 -25.50
CA VAL A 103 -36.54 18.09 -26.27
C VAL A 103 -36.77 16.90 -27.22
N PRO A 104 -37.78 16.04 -26.98
CA PRO A 104 -38.20 15.07 -27.99
C PRO A 104 -38.55 15.84 -29.27
N ALA A 105 -38.03 15.38 -30.41
CA ALA A 105 -38.30 16.00 -31.70
C ALA A 105 -39.82 16.10 -31.93
N PRO A 106 -40.38 17.29 -32.20
CA PRO A 106 -41.78 17.43 -32.54
C PRO A 106 -42.06 16.60 -33.81
N GLY A 107 -42.84 15.53 -33.67
CA GLY A 107 -43.20 14.65 -34.79
C GLY A 107 -42.54 13.27 -34.80
N ALA A 108 -41.83 12.85 -33.75
CA ALA A 108 -41.46 11.44 -33.55
C ALA A 108 -42.71 10.59 -33.21
N ARG A 109 -43.66 10.51 -34.14
CA ARG A 109 -44.69 9.47 -34.13
C ARG A 109 -43.99 8.18 -34.50
N GLY A 110 -43.99 7.21 -33.59
CA GLY A 110 -43.57 5.85 -33.90
C GLY A 110 -44.28 5.40 -35.17
N GLY A 111 -43.51 5.22 -36.24
CA GLY A 111 -44.05 4.78 -37.52
C GLY A 111 -44.69 3.42 -37.31
N MET A 112 -46.00 3.33 -37.55
CA MET A 112 -46.67 2.04 -37.65
C MET A 112 -46.27 1.42 -38.99
N THR A 113 -45.22 0.60 -38.98
CA THR A 113 -44.94 -0.37 -40.04
C THR A 113 -45.95 -1.50 -39.93
N LEU A 114 -46.68 -1.76 -41.03
CA LEU A 114 -47.69 -2.82 -41.09
C LEU A 114 -47.00 -4.19 -40.93
N GLY A 115 -47.14 -4.82 -39.77
CA GLY A 115 -46.53 -6.12 -39.45
C GLY A 115 -45.67 -6.13 -38.18
N GLU A 116 -45.39 -4.97 -37.57
CA GLU A 116 -44.61 -4.87 -36.35
C GLU A 116 -45.53 -4.64 -35.14
N PRO A 117 -45.40 -5.43 -34.06
CA PRO A 117 -46.20 -5.19 -32.85
C PRO A 117 -45.87 -3.79 -32.30
N PRO A 118 -46.87 -3.01 -31.87
CA PRO A 118 -46.64 -1.65 -31.40
C PRO A 118 -45.71 -1.66 -30.19
N MET A 119 -44.46 -1.20 -30.40
CA MET A 119 -43.53 -0.96 -29.31
C MET A 119 -44.10 0.16 -28.42
N PRO A 120 -44.13 0.00 -27.09
CA PRO A 120 -44.62 1.03 -26.20
C PRO A 120 -43.76 2.29 -26.36
N ALA A 121 -44.42 3.43 -26.62
CA ALA A 121 -43.77 4.71 -26.89
C ALA A 121 -43.01 5.28 -25.68
N ALA A 122 -43.15 4.68 -24.50
CA ALA A 122 -42.42 5.04 -23.30
C ALA A 122 -41.92 3.78 -22.59
N PRO A 123 -40.71 3.83 -22.00
CA PRO A 123 -40.24 2.77 -21.14
C PRO A 123 -41.20 2.60 -19.94
N PRO A 124 -41.28 1.39 -19.35
CA PRO A 124 -42.08 1.18 -18.15
C PRO A 124 -41.67 2.15 -17.04
N PRO A 125 -42.61 2.61 -16.21
CA PRO A 125 -42.29 3.51 -15.10
C PRO A 125 -41.28 2.85 -14.17
N ARG A 126 -40.33 3.63 -13.66
CA ARG A 126 -39.34 3.13 -12.70
C ARG A 126 -40.09 2.62 -11.46
N PRO A 127 -39.67 1.48 -10.86
CA PRO A 127 -40.26 1.04 -9.60
C PRO A 127 -40.11 2.15 -8.55
N ALA A 128 -41.20 2.45 -7.84
CA ALA A 128 -41.20 3.42 -6.77
C ALA A 128 -40.35 2.88 -5.61
N LEU A 129 -39.09 3.32 -5.54
CA LEU A 129 -38.25 3.05 -4.39
C LEU A 129 -38.76 3.90 -3.22
N ALA A 130 -38.86 3.29 -2.04
CA ALA A 130 -39.16 4.02 -0.82
C ALA A 130 -38.15 5.18 -0.68
N GLY A 131 -38.65 6.36 -0.32
CA GLY A 131 -37.81 7.55 -0.18
C GLY A 131 -36.66 7.29 0.78
N ALA A 132 -35.43 7.43 0.28
CA ALA A 132 -34.25 7.34 1.13
C ALA A 132 -34.22 8.54 2.10
N PRO A 133 -33.82 8.34 3.36
CA PRO A 133 -33.62 9.45 4.29
C PRO A 133 -32.58 10.43 3.73
N ARG A 134 -32.84 11.74 3.89
CA ARG A 134 -31.90 12.78 3.44
C ARG A 134 -30.65 12.75 4.31
N ILE A 135 -29.49 12.62 3.68
CA ILE A 135 -28.19 12.78 4.32
C ILE A 135 -27.82 14.27 4.20
N PRO A 136 -27.75 15.03 5.31
CA PRO A 136 -27.34 16.43 5.26
C PRO A 136 -25.84 16.50 4.95
N TRP A 137 -25.50 16.94 3.74
CA TRP A 137 -24.11 17.14 3.32
C TRP A 137 -23.51 18.48 3.79
N ASN A 138 -24.34 19.38 4.34
CA ASN A 138 -23.94 20.74 4.74
C ASN A 138 -23.87 20.99 6.24
N ASP A 139 -24.16 19.99 7.07
CA ASP A 139 -23.96 20.13 8.51
C ASP A 139 -22.53 19.68 8.86
N ALA A 140 -21.84 20.52 9.63
CA ALA A 140 -20.51 20.29 10.17
C ALA A 140 -20.33 18.84 10.68
N PRO A 141 -19.11 18.28 10.65
CA PRO A 141 -18.87 16.87 10.96
C PRO A 141 -19.59 16.49 12.25
N VAL A 142 -20.57 15.59 12.13
CA VAL A 142 -21.30 15.03 13.26
C VAL A 142 -20.25 14.44 14.20
N ALA A 143 -20.12 15.03 15.39
CA ALA A 143 -19.25 14.51 16.42
C ALA A 143 -19.54 13.00 16.59
N PRO A 144 -18.52 12.14 16.62
CA PRO A 144 -18.72 10.71 16.75
C PRO A 144 -19.60 10.45 17.96
N ARG A 145 -20.75 9.82 17.70
CA ARG A 145 -21.73 9.40 18.70
C ARG A 145 -20.94 8.66 19.78
N ALA A 146 -21.03 9.14 21.04
CA ALA A 146 -20.39 8.49 22.17
C ALA A 146 -20.72 6.99 22.12
N GLN A 147 -19.67 6.18 21.99
CA GLN A 147 -19.81 4.73 22.05
C GLN A 147 -20.52 4.37 23.36
N PRO A 148 -21.37 3.32 23.38
CA PRO A 148 -21.92 2.83 24.63
C PRO A 148 -20.76 2.60 25.61
N GLN A 149 -20.81 3.30 26.74
CA GLN A 149 -19.82 3.20 27.80
C GLN A 149 -19.72 1.72 28.19
N ALA A 150 -18.61 1.09 27.85
CA ALA A 150 -18.32 -0.26 28.29
C ALA A 150 -18.29 -0.26 29.82
N ALA A 151 -19.00 -1.22 30.41
CA ALA A 151 -19.00 -1.48 31.84
C ALA A 151 -17.57 -1.53 32.42
N PRO A 152 -17.37 -1.19 33.70
CA PRO A 152 -16.04 -1.17 34.30
C PRO A 152 -15.31 -2.50 34.09
N ALA A 153 -14.10 -2.41 33.55
CA ALA A 153 -13.27 -3.53 33.19
C ALA A 153 -12.91 -4.37 34.43
N ALA A 154 -13.06 -5.68 34.32
CA ALA A 154 -12.49 -6.63 35.25
C ALA A 154 -10.95 -6.49 35.29
N PRO A 155 -10.28 -6.76 36.43
CA PRO A 155 -8.83 -6.71 36.52
C PRO A 155 -8.21 -7.76 35.59
N GLY A 156 -7.51 -7.31 34.54
CA GLY A 156 -6.84 -8.20 33.58
C GLY A 156 -6.98 -7.86 32.10
N ALA A 157 -7.71 -6.79 31.72
CA ALA A 157 -7.78 -6.37 30.32
C ALA A 157 -6.48 -5.63 29.89
N PRO A 158 -5.92 -5.94 28.71
CA PRO A 158 -4.71 -5.29 28.19
C PRO A 158 -4.99 -3.81 27.90
N ALA A 159 -4.00 -2.96 28.18
CA ALA A 159 -4.05 -1.53 27.93
C ALA A 159 -4.28 -1.25 26.42
N PRO A 160 -5.01 -0.17 26.07
CA PRO A 160 -5.20 0.20 24.67
C PRO A 160 -3.85 0.56 24.02
N PRO A 161 -3.68 0.33 22.70
CA PRO A 161 -2.45 0.66 22.01
C PRO A 161 -2.19 2.17 22.05
N ALA A 162 -0.92 2.53 22.28
CA ALA A 162 -0.45 3.90 22.28
C ALA A 162 -0.77 4.59 20.95
N LEU A 163 -1.16 5.87 21.04
CA LEU A 163 -1.35 6.79 19.92
C LEU A 163 -0.16 6.69 18.95
N ALA A 164 -0.47 6.59 17.66
CA ALA A 164 0.53 6.55 16.61
C ALA A 164 1.49 7.76 16.73
N PRO A 165 2.80 7.58 16.51
CA PRO A 165 3.73 8.71 16.47
C PRO A 165 3.32 9.65 15.32
N ALA A 166 3.31 10.95 15.61
CA ALA A 166 3.10 11.97 14.59
C ALA A 166 4.14 11.81 13.48
N LEU A 167 3.67 11.81 12.23
CA LEU A 167 4.55 11.75 11.06
C LEU A 167 5.44 13.00 11.03
N PRO A 168 6.71 12.89 10.62
CA PRO A 168 7.56 14.05 10.42
C PRO A 168 6.91 15.01 9.41
N GLU A 169 6.83 16.30 9.76
CA GLU A 169 6.39 17.34 8.82
C GLU A 169 7.36 17.38 7.63
N MET A 170 6.82 17.19 6.43
CA MET A 170 7.59 17.36 5.21
C MET A 170 7.81 18.86 4.96
N PRO A 171 9.03 19.32 4.66
CA PRO A 171 9.25 20.69 4.22
C PRO A 171 8.46 20.95 2.92
N GLU A 172 7.68 22.03 2.89
CA GLU A 172 6.91 22.48 1.71
C GLU A 172 7.80 22.99 0.57
N GLU A 173 9.10 23.11 0.78
CA GLU A 173 10.02 23.72 -0.17
C GLU A 173 10.52 22.67 -1.18
N ALA A 174 10.10 22.84 -2.44
CA ALA A 174 10.57 22.02 -3.54
C ALA A 174 12.10 22.19 -3.69
N PRO A 175 12.86 21.09 -3.87
CA PRO A 175 14.30 21.18 -4.08
C PRO A 175 14.61 22.04 -5.30
N ALA A 176 15.60 22.93 -5.17
CA ALA A 176 16.03 23.81 -6.26
C ALA A 176 16.37 23.00 -7.52
N PRO A 177 16.04 23.52 -8.72
CA PRO A 177 16.35 22.83 -9.96
C PRO A 177 17.87 22.63 -10.11
N PRO A 178 18.31 21.49 -10.68
CA PRO A 178 19.72 21.22 -10.87
C PRO A 178 20.36 22.24 -11.83
N PRO A 179 21.66 22.55 -11.65
CA PRO A 179 22.36 23.47 -12.54
C PRO A 179 22.36 22.92 -13.99
N PRO A 180 22.26 23.82 -15.00
CA PRO A 180 22.11 23.44 -16.41
C PRO A 180 23.30 22.65 -16.98
N ASP A 181 24.45 22.69 -16.32
CA ASP A 181 25.69 22.04 -16.77
C ASP A 181 25.67 20.51 -16.69
N LEU A 182 24.68 19.91 -16.00
CA LEU A 182 24.51 18.45 -15.92
C LEU A 182 23.67 17.86 -17.06
N LEU A 183 23.01 18.69 -17.89
CA LEU A 183 22.22 18.24 -19.04
C LEU A 183 22.91 18.49 -20.39
N GLY A 184 24.12 19.07 -20.36
CA GLY A 184 24.93 19.29 -21.56
C GLY A 184 25.58 18.00 -22.08
N PRO A 185 25.83 17.89 -23.39
CA PRO A 185 26.59 16.77 -23.94
C PRO A 185 28.02 16.75 -23.36
N PRO A 186 28.61 15.57 -23.11
CA PRO A 186 29.95 15.47 -22.54
C PRO A 186 31.00 16.12 -23.46
N PRO A 187 32.06 16.73 -22.91
CA PRO A 187 33.12 17.32 -23.71
C PRO A 187 33.81 16.24 -24.56
N ARG A 188 33.97 16.52 -25.86
CA ARG A 188 34.69 15.62 -26.77
C ARG A 188 36.19 15.63 -26.44
N PRO A 189 36.85 14.47 -26.35
CA PRO A 189 38.30 14.41 -26.23
C PRO A 189 38.97 14.99 -27.49
N ARG A 190 40.09 15.68 -27.30
CA ARG A 190 40.99 16.12 -28.37
C ARG A 190 41.95 15.00 -28.76
#